data_AF-A0AAW7JW37-F1
#
_entry.id   AF-A0AAW7JW37-F1
#
_cell.length_a   1.000
_cell.length_b   1.000
_cell.length_c   1.000
_cell.angle_alpha   90.00
_cell.angle_beta   90.00
_cell.angle_gamma   90.00
#
_symmetry.space_group_name_H-M   'P 1'
#
loop_
_entity.id
_entity.type
_entity.pdbx_description
1 polymer ?
#
loop_
_entity_poly.entity_id
_entity_poly.type
_entity_poly.pdbx_seq_one_letter_code
_entity_poly.pdbx_strand_id
1 'polypeptide(L)' 'MILNNNEGNICAQQSYVCGRGMGLVYNRIDDLIELLKDKKQLSFIAGNVMFERVKLTFDSHVSVLTDFFRKTIGYAHSTR' A
#
# COMPACT_ATOMS: atom_id res chain seq x y z
N MET A 1 8.66 2.43 -1.34
CA MET A 1 8.69 1.53 -2.51
C MET A 1 8.99 2.35 -3.75
N ILE A 2 9.78 1.82 -4.67
CA ILE A 2 10.14 2.50 -5.94
C ILE A 2 9.26 1.91 -7.05
N LEU A 3 8.57 2.76 -7.81
CA LEU A 3 7.55 2.34 -8.76
C LEU A 3 7.71 3.12 -10.07
N ASN A 4 7.66 2.43 -11.20
CA ASN A 4 7.46 3.10 -12.48
C ASN A 4 6.07 3.76 -12.47
N ASN A 5 5.90 4.89 -13.12
CA ASN A 5 4.60 5.54 -13.23
C ASN A 5 3.70 4.74 -14.16
N ASN A 6 2.64 4.15 -13.60
CA ASN A 6 1.62 3.43 -14.34
C ASN A 6 0.34 4.26 -14.52
N GLU A 7 0.42 5.59 -14.54
CA GLU A 7 -0.71 6.45 -14.89
C GLU A 7 -1.42 5.97 -16.16
N GLY A 8 -2.76 6.01 -16.16
CA GLY A 8 -3.59 5.41 -17.19
C GLY A 8 -3.90 3.91 -16.98
N ASN A 9 -3.27 3.25 -16.01
CA ASN A 9 -3.57 1.86 -15.64
C ASN A 9 -4.14 1.75 -14.22
N ILE A 10 -4.96 0.72 -13.99
CA ILE A 10 -5.42 0.37 -12.63
C ILE A 10 -4.32 -0.43 -11.95
N CYS A 11 -3.46 0.25 -11.18
CA CYS A 11 -2.40 -0.38 -10.41
C CYS A 11 -2.64 -0.21 -8.91
N ALA A 12 -3.24 -1.24 -8.28
CA ALA A 12 -3.59 -1.22 -6.86
C ALA A 12 -2.39 -0.90 -5.95
N GLN A 13 -1.21 -1.45 -6.27
CA GLN A 13 0.00 -1.21 -5.50
C GLN A 13 0.45 0.26 -5.57
N GLN A 14 0.43 0.87 -6.77
CA GLN A 14 0.79 2.29 -6.92
C GLN A 14 -0.19 3.18 -6.15
N SER A 15 -1.50 2.97 -6.31
CA SER A 15 -2.51 3.73 -5.57
C SER A 15 -2.35 3.58 -4.06
N TYR A 16 -2.13 2.37 -3.58
CA TYR A 16 -1.99 2.07 -2.15
C TYR A 16 -0.78 2.79 -1.52
N VAL A 17 0.36 2.73 -2.22
CA VAL A 17 1.64 3.26 -1.77
C VAL A 17 1.66 4.79 -1.86
N CYS A 18 1.18 5.35 -2.96
CA CYS A 18 1.15 6.81 -3.16
C CYS A 18 0.17 7.49 -2.20
N GLY A 19 -1.02 6.90 -2.00
CA GLY A 19 -2.02 7.42 -1.05
C GLY A 19 -1.56 7.44 0.41
N ARG A 20 -0.42 6.80 0.73
CA ARG A 20 0.17 6.75 2.08
C ARG A 20 1.55 7.42 2.15
N GLY A 21 1.99 8.10 1.08
CA GLY A 21 3.30 8.74 1.03
C GLY A 21 4.48 7.75 1.17
N MET A 22 4.27 6.48 0.83
CA MET A 22 5.29 5.42 0.91
C MET A 22 5.99 5.19 -0.45
N GLY A 23 5.64 5.97 -1.47
CA GLY A 23 6.03 5.75 -2.86
C GLY A 23 7.03 6.77 -3.38
N LEU A 24 8.00 6.25 -4.13
CA LEU A 24 8.83 7.02 -5.04
C LEU A 24 8.43 6.62 -6.46
N VAL A 25 7.74 7.50 -7.18
CA VAL A 25 7.24 7.24 -8.53
C VAL A 25 8.10 7.97 -9.55
N TYR A 26 8.50 7.28 -10.62
CA TYR A 26 9.36 7.84 -11.67
C TYR A 26 8.80 7.52 -13.06
N ASN A 27 9.07 8.36 -14.06
CA ASN A 27 8.69 8.10 -15.46
C ASN A 27 9.85 7.53 -16.27
N ARG A 28 11.08 8.01 -15.98
CA ARG A 28 12.32 7.55 -16.60
C ARG A 28 13.37 7.22 -15.54
N ILE A 29 14.33 6.37 -15.91
CA ILE A 29 15.46 6.03 -15.02
C ILE A 29 16.27 7.26 -14.64
N ASP A 30 16.44 8.23 -15.55
CA ASP A 30 17.15 9.48 -15.25
C ASP A 30 16.46 10.27 -14.12
N ASP A 31 15.12 10.35 -14.14
CA ASP A 31 14.33 10.99 -13.08
C ASP A 31 14.50 10.25 -11.75
N LEU A 32 14.53 8.92 -11.79
CA LEU A 32 14.75 8.09 -10.61
C LEU A 32 16.10 8.39 -9.96
N ILE A 33 17.15 8.56 -10.76
CA ILE A 33 18.49 8.89 -10.24
C ILE A 33 18.45 10.21 -9.47
N GLU A 34 17.78 11.24 -9.99
CA GLU A 34 17.64 12.52 -9.29
C GLU A 34 16.80 12.38 -8.01
N LEU A 35 15.69 11.66 -8.08
CA LEU A 35 14.85 11.38 -6.91
C LEU A 35 15.60 10.62 -5.80
N LEU A 36 16.48 9.68 -6.16
CA LEU A 36 17.28 8.92 -5.19
C LEU A 36 18.39 9.75 -4.52
N LYS A 37 18.76 10.90 -5.09
CA LYS A 37 19.69 11.85 -4.45
C LYS A 37 19.01 12.71 -3.38
N ASP A 38 17.69 12.86 -3.42
CA ASP A 38 16.95 13.61 -2.41
C ASP A 38 16.82 12.80 -1.10
N LYS A 39 17.84 12.94 -0.24
CA LYS A 39 17.88 12.29 1.08
C LYS A 39 16.70 12.70 1.98
N LYS A 40 16.18 13.92 1.84
CA LYS A 40 15.10 14.42 2.68
C LYS A 40 13.80 13.71 2.30
N GLN A 41 13.51 13.63 1.01
CA GLN A 41 12.36 12.89 0.50
C GLN A 41 12.45 11.41 0.86
N LEU A 42 13.61 10.78 0.70
CA LEU A 42 13.81 9.37 1.07
C LEU A 42 13.60 9.11 2.56
N SER A 43 14.11 9.99 3.43
CA SER A 43 13.89 9.89 4.88
C SER A 43 12.41 10.00 5.25
N PHE A 44 11.69 10.94 4.61
CA PHE A 44 10.24 11.08 4.79
C PHE A 44 9.47 9.81 4.37
N ILE A 45 9.79 9.27 3.19
CA ILE A 45 9.17 8.02 2.69
C ILE A 45 9.47 6.85 3.65
N ALA A 46 10.71 6.73 4.12
CA ALA A 46 11.09 5.68 5.08
C ALA A 46 10.33 5.81 6.41
N GLY A 47 10.15 7.04 6.90
CA GLY A 47 9.33 7.32 8.08
C GLY A 47 7.88 6.85 7.90
N ASN A 48 7.27 7.15 6.75
CA ASN A 48 5.90 6.71 6.44
C ASN A 48 5.79 5.18 6.35
N VAL A 49 6.76 4.52 5.73
CA VAL A 49 6.80 3.05 5.68
C VAL A 49 6.86 2.47 7.09
N MET A 50 7.73 3.00 7.95
CA MET A 50 7.84 2.54 9.32
C MET A 50 6.54 2.78 10.09
N PHE A 51 5.89 3.93 9.91
CA PHE A 51 4.61 4.23 10.55
C PHE A 51 3.49 3.28 10.10
N GLU A 52 3.37 3.02 8.79
CA GLU A 52 2.29 2.19 8.23
C GLU A 52 2.54 0.69 8.37
N ARG A 53 3.77 0.24 8.67
CA ARG A 53 4.19 -1.19 8.63
C ARG A 53 3.25 -2.14 9.37
N VAL A 54 2.70 -1.71 10.50
CA VAL A 54 1.81 -2.55 11.34
C VAL A 54 0.54 -2.88 10.57
N LYS A 55 0.01 -1.96 9.76
CA LYS A 55 -1.18 -2.18 8.93
C LYS A 55 -0.91 -3.10 7.74
N LEU A 56 0.36 -3.41 7.46
CA LEU A 56 0.76 -4.35 6.41
C LEU A 56 0.89 -5.78 6.94
N THR A 57 0.83 -5.99 8.26
CA THR A 57 0.89 -7.32 8.85
C THR A 57 -0.48 -7.97 8.85
N PHE A 58 -0.51 -9.29 8.71
CA PHE A 58 -1.73 -10.08 8.78
C PHE A 58 -2.50 -9.85 10.09
N ASP A 59 -1.79 -9.76 11.21
CA ASP A 59 -2.36 -9.58 12.56
C ASP A 59 -3.27 -8.36 12.66
N SER A 60 -2.92 -7.26 11.97
CA SER A 60 -3.74 -6.05 11.94
C SER A 60 -5.12 -6.22 11.28
N HIS A 61 -5.30 -7.30 10.51
CA HIS A 61 -6.53 -7.61 9.77
C HIS A 61 -7.32 -8.79 10.34
N VAL A 62 -6.78 -9.53 11.31
CA VAL A 62 -7.40 -10.76 11.84
C VAL A 62 -8.83 -10.53 12.31
N SER A 63 -9.08 -9.45 13.06
CA SER A 63 -10.43 -9.14 13.56
C SER A 63 -11.42 -8.89 12.42
N VAL A 64 -11.04 -8.07 11.43
CA VAL A 64 -11.90 -7.73 10.29
C VAL A 64 -12.19 -8.96 9.44
N LEU A 65 -11.18 -9.78 9.17
CA LEU A 65 -11.33 -11.03 8.43
C LEU A 65 -12.25 -12.01 9.18
N THR A 66 -12.05 -12.17 10.48
CA THR A 66 -12.89 -13.06 11.31
C THR A 66 -14.35 -12.63 11.28
N ASP A 67 -14.63 -11.33 11.42
CA ASP A 67 -16.00 -10.82 11.38
C ASP A 67 -16.63 -10.95 10.00
N PHE A 68 -15.86 -10.73 8.93
CA PHE A 68 -16.30 -10.98 7.56
C PHE A 68 -16.72 -12.44 7.36
N PHE A 69 -15.90 -13.40 7.80
CA PHE A 69 -16.22 -14.82 7.66
C PHE A 69 -17.43 -15.23 8.50
N ARG A 70 -17.54 -14.75 9.75
CA ARG A 70 -18.73 -15.00 10.59
C ARG A 70 -20.02 -14.54 9.90
N LYS A 71 -20.03 -13.33 9.33
CA LYS A 71 -21.19 -12.79 8.60
C LYS A 71 -21.53 -13.62 7.37
N THR A 72 -20.51 -13.99 6.60
CA THR A 72 -20.68 -14.77 5.37
C THR A 72 -21.26 -16.16 5.66
N ILE A 73 -20.74 -16.83 6.68
CA ILE A 73 -21.23 -18.14 7.13
C ILE A 73 -22.67 -18.01 7.63
N GLY A 74 -22.97 -17.02 8.47
CA GLY A 74 -24.33 -16.77 8.95
C GLY A 74 -25.33 -16.53 7.83
N TYR A 75 -24.95 -15.72 6.83
CA TYR A 75 -25.78 -15.48 5.64
C TYR A 75 -26.06 -16.78 4.88
N ALA A 76 -25.02 -17.57 4.57
CA ALA A 76 -25.17 -18.84 3.86
C ALA A 76 -26.12 -19.84 4.57
N HIS A 77 -26.12 -19.84 5.91
CA HIS A 77 -27.05 -20.66 6.69
C HIS A 77 -28.49 -20.13 6.68
N SER A 78 -28.69 -18.82 6.63
CA SER A 78 -30.04 -18.22 6.58
C SER A 78 -30.73 -18.33 5.21
N THR A 79 -29.96 -18.54 4.14
CA THR A 79 -30.47 -18.70 2.77
C THR A 79 -30.74 -20.15 2.36
N ARG A 80 -30.55 -21.10 3.26
CA ARG A 80 -30.93 -22.52 3.11
C ARG A 80 -32.21 -22.80 3.87
#